data_AF-A0A9E5NDD5-F1
#
_entry.id   AF-A0A9E5NDD5-F1
#
_cell.length_a   1.000
_cell.length_b   1.000
_cell.length_c   1.000
_cell.angle_alpha   90.00
_cell.angle_beta   90.00
_cell.angle_gamma   90.00
#
_symmetry.space_group_name_H-M   'P 1'
#
loop_
_entity.id
_entity.type
_entity.pdbx_description
1 polymer ?
#
loop_
_entity_poly.entity_id
_entity_poly.type
_entity_poly.pdbx_seq_one_letter_code
_entity_poly.pdbx_strand_id
1 'polypeptide(L)'
;MSLMGLRRRFARHLRIGLWLILIGFVLGIFFLAFLSGGSGRRPLPGTGQPGQEDEVIAVVGEADIMRSDFERVYLPMLQQQASYGASIWGSIGVPLNAIMGIRYRVLQDLASTIAMAQEARNRGFEASPDEVDARIRQEVNVFVTQVQEQGRERDPRAIYRDVMASRGVKRSRVSEKEFRDWMTDTLAREEHEQLIRVILLDKLRASIIAPVQLSEADFLANYDEAQMTPIVFSFSAGEEEETKADAKKRAEETHSKLKSGADFDSLAKSVSDIPQQDIAAEDWVSRGNVRAFFGEEAEKALFALKPGEFSAPAETSMGYVIFRLDDIRRQLPEDFSENKEEYRRQATAQRQNEVWGEFSAEILEKLELQPRVPEVAGMKALEEGKRAEAMAAFEEAFQEPGNLPGEVFAAICYELGSYYFEQEDLDKAKEKFEASLSPRGDIPERVLARYPEDVYLALGKILLDEGNREEALSYLTQVDFSDDYIVHMMLLDMYEEMGETEKAAQQTEWLEEYRKIVQEEQERAMMEAAEQAGSEELVPSQNAPEASPSPTQPVSPQEEAGP
;
A
#
# COMPACT_ATOMS: atom_id res chain seq x y z
N MET A 1 -30.09 15.38 5.32
CA MET A 1 -29.62 14.44 6.36
C MET A 1 -28.44 15.11 7.03
N SER A 2 -28.41 15.32 8.36
CA SER A 2 -27.41 16.25 8.95
C SER A 2 -25.99 15.68 8.98
N LEU A 3 -24.99 16.53 8.68
CA LEU A 3 -23.55 16.22 8.66
C LEU A 3 -23.02 15.62 9.97
N MET A 4 -23.63 15.94 11.12
CA MET A 4 -23.29 15.29 12.41
C MET A 4 -23.66 13.80 12.46
N GLY A 5 -24.69 13.37 11.71
CA GLY A 5 -25.03 11.96 11.55
C GLY A 5 -24.05 11.19 10.66
N LEU A 6 -23.39 11.88 9.73
CA LEU A 6 -22.38 11.31 8.83
C LEU A 6 -21.02 11.17 9.54
N ARG A 7 -20.57 12.21 10.27
CA ARG A 7 -19.33 12.18 11.08
C ARG A 7 -19.33 11.11 12.18
N ARG A 8 -20.48 10.86 12.85
CA ARG A 8 -20.61 9.78 13.86
C ARG A 8 -20.65 8.36 13.27
N ARG A 9 -20.99 8.19 11.99
CA ARG A 9 -20.92 6.91 11.28
C ARG A 9 -19.53 6.68 10.67
N PHE A 10 -18.92 7.73 10.13
CA PHE A 10 -17.54 7.70 9.62
C PHE A 10 -16.53 7.37 10.72
N ALA A 11 -16.59 8.03 11.88
CA ALA A 11 -15.67 7.74 12.99
C ALA A 11 -15.88 6.34 13.63
N ARG A 12 -17.09 5.77 13.51
CA ARG A 12 -17.39 4.43 14.01
C ARG A 12 -16.90 3.34 13.05
N HIS A 13 -16.91 3.61 11.75
CA HIS A 13 -16.34 2.70 10.74
C HIS A 13 -14.82 2.85 10.59
N LEU A 14 -14.23 4.03 10.85
CA LEU A 14 -12.78 4.21 10.84
C LEU A 14 -12.10 3.43 11.98
N ARG A 15 -12.70 3.38 13.18
CA ARG A 15 -12.20 2.56 14.30
C ARG A 15 -12.35 1.06 14.07
N ILE A 16 -13.35 0.62 13.30
CA ILE A 16 -13.53 -0.80 12.93
C ILE A 16 -12.60 -1.17 11.76
N GLY A 17 -12.39 -0.27 10.80
CA GLY A 17 -11.47 -0.43 9.67
C GLY A 17 -10.01 -0.52 10.08
N LEU A 18 -9.57 0.29 11.07
CA LEU A 18 -8.20 0.21 11.58
C LEU A 18 -7.90 -1.10 12.35
N TRP A 19 -8.88 -1.69 13.04
CA TRP A 19 -8.72 -2.99 13.70
C TRP A 19 -8.74 -4.17 12.71
N LEU A 20 -9.42 -4.04 11.57
CA LEU A 20 -9.41 -5.04 10.50
C LEU A 20 -8.07 -5.06 9.74
N ILE A 21 -7.38 -3.93 9.65
CA ILE A 21 -6.04 -3.84 9.02
C ILE A 21 -4.96 -4.45 9.93
N LEU A 22 -5.11 -4.39 11.25
CA LEU A 22 -4.04 -4.79 12.20
C LEU A 22 -4.03 -6.28 12.61
N ILE A 23 -5.13 -7.02 12.39
CA ILE A 23 -5.23 -8.47 12.66
C ILE A 23 -5.50 -9.27 11.36
N GLY A 24 -5.80 -8.57 10.27
CA GLY A 24 -6.31 -9.16 9.03
C GLY A 24 -5.31 -9.30 7.88
N PHE A 25 -4.01 -9.06 8.03
CA PHE A 25 -3.11 -9.14 6.87
C PHE A 25 -2.69 -10.57 6.50
N VAL A 26 -2.72 -11.53 7.44
CA VAL A 26 -2.49 -12.95 7.11
C VAL A 26 -3.82 -13.71 7.10
N LEU A 27 -4.64 -13.56 8.15
CA LEU A 27 -5.93 -14.27 8.23
C LEU A 27 -7.00 -13.74 7.26
N GLY A 28 -7.02 -12.43 7.00
CA GLY A 28 -8.00 -11.80 6.12
C GLY A 28 -7.81 -12.15 4.64
N ILE A 29 -6.55 -12.32 4.20
CA ILE A 29 -6.22 -12.69 2.81
C ILE A 29 -6.72 -14.11 2.49
N PHE A 30 -6.49 -15.08 3.38
CA PHE A 30 -6.99 -16.46 3.19
C PHE A 30 -8.51 -16.56 3.38
N PHE A 31 -9.08 -15.77 4.27
CA PHE A 31 -10.52 -15.70 4.50
C PHE A 31 -11.29 -15.07 3.33
N LEU A 32 -10.71 -14.04 2.68
CA LEU A 32 -11.22 -13.47 1.43
C LEU A 32 -11.10 -14.46 0.27
N ALA A 33 -10.01 -15.22 0.17
CA ALA A 33 -9.85 -16.32 -0.78
C ALA A 33 -10.90 -17.44 -0.60
N PHE A 34 -11.31 -17.69 0.64
CA PHE A 34 -12.35 -18.67 0.95
C PHE A 34 -13.77 -18.14 0.65
N LEU A 35 -14.05 -16.85 0.88
CA LEU A 35 -15.35 -16.21 0.63
C LEU A 35 -15.61 -15.81 -0.82
N SER A 36 -14.57 -15.46 -1.59
CA SER A 36 -14.72 -14.92 -2.94
C SER A 36 -15.27 -15.94 -3.94
N GLY A 37 -15.43 -17.21 -3.53
CA GLY A 37 -16.01 -18.25 -4.36
C GLY A 37 -15.34 -18.29 -5.72
N GLY A 38 -13.99 -18.15 -5.72
CA GLY A 38 -13.15 -18.24 -6.91
C GLY A 38 -13.72 -19.33 -7.80
N SER A 39 -14.22 -18.89 -8.94
CA SER A 39 -15.18 -19.63 -9.75
C SER A 39 -14.73 -21.07 -9.92
N GLY A 40 -15.56 -22.00 -9.41
CA GLY A 40 -15.40 -23.43 -9.58
C GLY A 40 -15.55 -23.87 -11.03
N ARG A 41 -14.61 -23.49 -11.88
CA ARG A 41 -14.32 -24.15 -13.15
C ARG A 41 -13.12 -25.06 -12.93
N ARG A 42 -13.39 -26.24 -12.34
CA ARG A 42 -12.37 -27.26 -12.04
C ARG A 42 -11.25 -26.63 -11.15
N PRO A 43 -10.18 -27.32 -10.74
CA PRO A 43 -8.92 -26.60 -10.78
C PRO A 43 -8.92 -25.85 -12.12
N LEU A 44 -8.57 -24.56 -12.17
CA LEU A 44 -7.86 -24.14 -13.37
C LEU A 44 -6.87 -25.29 -13.54
N PRO A 45 -6.90 -26.05 -14.67
CA PRO A 45 -5.72 -26.84 -14.93
C PRO A 45 -4.62 -25.82 -14.66
N GLY A 46 -3.57 -26.22 -13.93
CA GLY A 46 -2.33 -25.49 -14.09
C GLY A 46 -2.29 -25.16 -15.57
N THR A 47 -1.84 -23.98 -15.92
CA THR A 47 -1.62 -23.73 -17.32
C THR A 47 -0.89 -24.95 -18.00
N GLY A 48 -0.26 -25.86 -17.25
CA GLY A 48 -0.17 -27.27 -17.60
C GLY A 48 -1.43 -28.15 -17.84
N GLN A 49 -1.44 -28.75 -19.02
CA GLN A 49 -2.33 -29.84 -19.45
C GLN A 49 -2.58 -30.90 -18.34
N PRO A 50 -3.74 -31.60 -18.33
CA PRO A 50 -3.99 -32.68 -17.38
C PRO A 50 -2.84 -33.70 -17.38
N GLY A 51 -2.09 -33.77 -16.27
CA GLY A 51 -0.90 -34.61 -16.12
C GLY A 51 0.41 -33.85 -15.85
N GLN A 52 0.42 -32.52 -15.81
CA GLN A 52 1.61 -31.74 -15.47
C GLN A 52 1.75 -31.62 -13.94
N GLU A 53 2.94 -31.99 -13.44
CA GLU A 53 3.30 -31.84 -12.02
C GLU A 53 3.32 -30.36 -11.64
N ASP A 54 2.96 -30.05 -10.38
CA ASP A 54 2.98 -28.69 -9.87
C ASP A 54 4.41 -28.14 -9.89
N GLU A 55 4.57 -26.91 -10.37
CA GLU A 55 5.86 -26.32 -10.69
C GLU A 55 6.37 -25.45 -9.54
N VAL A 56 7.65 -25.59 -9.22
CA VAL A 56 8.33 -24.70 -8.26
C VAL A 56 8.67 -23.40 -8.98
N ILE A 57 8.05 -22.29 -8.58
CA ILE A 57 8.25 -20.98 -9.22
C ILE A 57 9.32 -20.13 -8.53
N ALA A 58 9.57 -20.38 -7.24
CA ALA A 58 10.61 -19.74 -6.47
C ALA A 58 11.01 -20.58 -5.26
N VAL A 59 12.16 -20.27 -4.67
CA VAL A 59 12.67 -20.88 -3.43
C VAL A 59 13.04 -19.80 -2.42
N VAL A 60 12.75 -20.06 -1.14
CA VAL A 60 13.09 -19.19 -0.01
C VAL A 60 13.74 -20.04 1.09
N GLY A 61 15.06 -19.88 1.24
CA GLY A 61 15.85 -20.77 2.08
C GLY A 61 15.76 -22.22 1.58
N GLU A 62 15.20 -23.10 2.40
CA GLU A 62 15.01 -24.52 2.06
C GLU A 62 13.59 -24.87 1.58
N ALA A 63 12.72 -23.87 1.42
CA ALA A 63 11.30 -24.09 1.09
C ALA A 63 10.97 -23.67 -0.34
N ASP A 64 10.25 -24.56 -1.02
CA ASP A 64 9.71 -24.32 -2.36
C ASP A 64 8.41 -23.51 -2.29
N ILE A 65 8.26 -22.56 -3.21
CA ILE A 65 7.00 -21.87 -3.52
C ILE A 65 6.45 -22.52 -4.79
N MET A 66 5.39 -23.31 -4.62
CA MET A 66 4.69 -23.96 -5.72
C MET A 66 3.76 -22.98 -6.43
N ARG A 67 3.60 -23.14 -7.76
CA ARG A 67 2.68 -22.33 -8.58
C ARG A 67 1.26 -22.38 -8.03
N SER A 68 0.78 -23.56 -7.68
CA SER A 68 -0.59 -23.74 -7.19
C SER A 68 -0.87 -23.05 -5.85
N ASP A 69 0.13 -22.97 -4.97
CA ASP A 69 0.02 -22.28 -3.68
C ASP A 69 0.04 -20.76 -3.88
N PHE A 70 0.90 -20.27 -4.77
CA PHE A 70 0.95 -18.85 -5.13
C PHE A 70 -0.37 -18.38 -5.77
N GLU A 71 -0.87 -19.08 -6.79
CA GLU A 71 -2.09 -18.69 -7.51
C GLU A 71 -3.34 -18.68 -6.60
N ARG A 72 -3.37 -19.54 -5.59
CA ARG A 72 -4.45 -19.60 -4.59
C ARG A 72 -4.56 -18.32 -3.76
N VAL A 73 -3.44 -17.64 -3.55
CA VAL A 73 -3.39 -16.36 -2.83
C VAL A 73 -3.55 -15.19 -3.79
N TYR A 74 -2.88 -15.24 -4.94
CA TYR A 74 -2.85 -14.18 -5.92
C TYR A 74 -4.22 -13.91 -6.58
N LEU A 75 -4.92 -14.94 -7.06
CA LEU A 75 -6.15 -14.75 -7.84
C LEU A 75 -7.28 -14.06 -7.05
N PRO A 76 -7.56 -14.43 -5.79
CA PRO A 76 -8.55 -13.70 -4.98
C PRO A 76 -8.17 -12.24 -4.72
N MET A 77 -6.88 -11.97 -4.49
CA MET A 77 -6.39 -10.60 -4.31
C MET A 77 -6.57 -9.77 -5.58
N LEU A 78 -6.27 -10.34 -6.74
CA LEU A 78 -6.49 -9.72 -8.04
C LEU A 78 -7.99 -9.40 -8.27
N GLN A 79 -8.88 -10.34 -7.95
CA GLN A 79 -10.33 -10.15 -8.07
C GLN A 79 -10.85 -9.07 -7.10
N GLN A 80 -10.33 -9.03 -5.88
CA GLN A 80 -10.65 -7.98 -4.91
C GLN A 80 -10.23 -6.60 -5.42
N GLN A 81 -9.02 -6.50 -5.98
CA GLN A 81 -8.51 -5.25 -6.53
C GLN A 81 -9.33 -4.77 -7.73
N ALA A 82 -9.70 -5.67 -8.65
CA ALA A 82 -10.61 -5.37 -9.76
C ALA A 82 -11.97 -4.85 -9.26
N SER A 83 -12.51 -5.46 -8.20
CA SER A 83 -13.80 -5.07 -7.61
C SER A 83 -13.72 -3.70 -6.92
N TYR A 84 -12.61 -3.43 -6.23
CA TYR A 84 -12.35 -2.15 -5.56
C TYR A 84 -12.23 -1.01 -6.57
N GLY A 85 -11.44 -1.21 -7.64
CA GLY A 85 -11.33 -0.28 -8.78
C GLY A 85 -12.70 0.10 -9.35
N ALA A 86 -13.55 -0.90 -9.59
CA ALA A 86 -14.90 -0.69 -10.10
C ALA A 86 -15.78 0.14 -9.15
N SER A 87 -15.58 0.01 -7.83
CA SER A 87 -16.40 0.71 -6.82
C SER A 87 -15.98 2.15 -6.53
N ILE A 88 -14.71 2.50 -6.73
CA ILE A 88 -14.20 3.84 -6.43
C ILE A 88 -14.12 4.70 -7.69
N TRP A 89 -13.58 4.13 -8.76
CA TRP A 89 -13.21 4.89 -9.95
C TRP A 89 -14.06 4.54 -11.17
N GLY A 90 -15.04 3.62 -11.04
CA GLY A 90 -15.79 3.09 -12.18
C GLY A 90 -14.97 2.22 -13.14
N SER A 91 -13.64 2.15 -12.95
CA SER A 91 -12.72 1.36 -13.76
C SER A 91 -12.96 -0.14 -13.58
N ILE A 92 -13.26 -0.83 -14.68
CA ILE A 92 -13.54 -2.26 -14.69
C ILE A 92 -12.24 -3.01 -14.94
N GLY A 93 -11.67 -3.63 -13.91
CA GLY A 93 -10.54 -4.56 -14.01
C GLY A 93 -9.21 -4.03 -13.45
N VAL A 94 -8.13 -4.80 -13.65
CA VAL A 94 -6.77 -4.44 -13.23
C VAL A 94 -5.93 -4.04 -14.45
N PRO A 95 -5.29 -2.85 -14.44
CA PRO A 95 -4.36 -2.43 -15.50
C PRO A 95 -3.21 -3.42 -15.70
N LEU A 96 -2.75 -3.63 -16.94
CA LEU A 96 -1.71 -4.61 -17.28
C LEU A 96 -0.38 -4.34 -16.55
N ASN A 97 0.04 -3.08 -16.49
CA ASN A 97 1.25 -2.65 -15.79
C ASN A 97 1.22 -2.93 -14.27
N ALA A 98 0.04 -3.02 -13.66
CA ALA A 98 -0.08 -3.32 -12.23
C ALA A 98 0.10 -4.80 -11.92
N ILE A 99 -0.09 -5.69 -12.89
CA ILE A 99 -0.15 -7.15 -12.66
C ILE A 99 1.18 -7.69 -12.15
N MET A 100 2.31 -7.29 -12.76
CA MET A 100 3.63 -7.74 -12.33
C MET A 100 3.93 -7.32 -10.89
N GLY A 101 3.65 -6.07 -10.53
CA GLY A 101 3.84 -5.56 -9.17
C GLY A 101 2.95 -6.27 -8.12
N ILE A 102 1.68 -6.54 -8.46
CA ILE A 102 0.77 -7.27 -7.56
C ILE A 102 1.27 -8.70 -7.34
N ARG A 103 1.66 -9.39 -8.42
CA ARG A 103 2.18 -10.76 -8.34
C ARG A 103 3.46 -10.82 -7.52
N TYR A 104 4.38 -9.90 -7.76
CA TYR A 104 5.64 -9.86 -7.04
C TYR A 104 5.43 -9.59 -5.54
N ARG A 105 4.51 -8.67 -5.18
CA ARG A 105 4.13 -8.43 -3.79
C ARG A 105 3.59 -9.69 -3.11
N VAL A 106 2.70 -10.44 -3.77
CA VAL A 106 2.18 -11.70 -3.21
C VAL A 106 3.31 -12.74 -3.03
N LEU A 107 4.26 -12.81 -3.95
CA LEU A 107 5.45 -13.67 -3.79
C LEU A 107 6.30 -13.24 -2.59
N GLN A 108 6.54 -11.94 -2.40
CA GLN A 108 7.27 -11.40 -1.26
C GLN A 108 6.55 -11.69 0.06
N ASP A 109 5.22 -11.56 0.12
CA ASP A 109 4.43 -11.85 1.31
C ASP A 109 4.49 -13.35 1.68
N LEU A 110 4.40 -14.23 0.69
CA LEU A 110 4.58 -15.67 0.88
C LEU A 110 5.99 -15.99 1.35
N ALA A 111 7.00 -15.40 0.72
CA ALA A 111 8.40 -15.58 1.09
C ALA A 111 8.65 -15.14 2.53
N SER A 112 8.13 -13.97 2.91
CA SER A 112 8.23 -13.40 4.26
C SER A 112 7.62 -14.33 5.30
N THR A 113 6.43 -14.88 5.00
CA THR A 113 5.75 -15.84 5.86
C THR A 113 6.55 -17.14 6.02
N ILE A 114 7.12 -17.65 4.93
CA ILE A 114 7.97 -18.85 4.95
C ILE A 114 9.23 -18.61 5.78
N ALA A 115 9.92 -17.50 5.58
CA ALA A 115 11.14 -17.16 6.32
C ALA A 115 10.88 -17.00 7.83
N MET A 116 9.79 -16.33 8.21
CA MET A 116 9.38 -16.22 9.62
C MET A 116 9.03 -17.59 10.23
N ALA A 117 8.36 -18.46 9.48
CA ALA A 117 8.05 -19.81 9.95
C ALA A 117 9.32 -20.68 10.11
N GLN A 118 10.29 -20.54 9.21
CA GLN A 118 11.61 -21.17 9.33
C GLN A 118 12.34 -20.66 10.57
N GLU A 119 12.34 -19.35 10.82
CA GLU A 119 12.94 -18.77 12.02
C GLU A 119 12.28 -19.27 13.30
N ALA A 120 10.95 -19.44 13.30
CA ALA A 120 10.24 -20.04 14.41
C ALA A 120 10.73 -21.49 14.68
N ARG A 121 10.87 -22.30 13.63
CA ARG A 121 11.39 -23.67 13.72
C ARG A 121 12.85 -23.70 14.20
N ASN A 122 13.69 -22.78 13.73
CA ASN A 122 15.08 -22.64 14.16
C ASN A 122 15.19 -22.34 15.67
N ARG A 123 14.20 -21.65 16.24
CA ARG A 123 14.08 -21.39 17.68
C ARG A 123 13.42 -22.52 18.47
N GLY A 124 13.11 -23.64 17.81
CA GLY A 124 12.51 -24.82 18.44
C GLY A 124 10.99 -24.72 18.63
N PHE A 125 10.31 -23.79 17.97
CA PHE A 125 8.85 -23.80 17.95
C PHE A 125 8.33 -24.88 17.00
N GLU A 126 7.32 -25.61 17.46
CA GLU A 126 6.60 -26.62 16.68
C GLU A 126 5.10 -26.34 16.74
N ALA A 127 4.35 -26.72 15.71
CA ALA A 127 2.88 -26.72 15.74
C ALA A 127 2.39 -28.14 16.03
N SER A 128 1.75 -28.32 17.19
CA SER A 128 1.17 -29.61 17.56
C SER A 128 -0.14 -29.90 16.79
N PRO A 129 -0.51 -31.17 16.59
CA PRO A 129 -1.80 -31.51 15.96
C PRO A 129 -3.01 -30.87 16.65
N ASP A 130 -3.01 -30.81 17.98
CA ASP A 130 -4.11 -30.20 18.76
C ASP A 130 -4.24 -28.68 18.50
N GLU A 131 -3.13 -27.99 18.27
CA GLU A 131 -3.12 -26.55 17.93
C GLU A 131 -3.61 -26.31 16.51
N VAL A 132 -3.25 -27.19 15.56
CA VAL A 132 -3.79 -27.16 14.20
C VAL A 132 -5.30 -27.38 14.22
N ASP A 133 -5.77 -28.40 14.94
CA ASP A 133 -7.20 -28.66 15.10
C ASP A 133 -7.94 -27.50 15.79
N ALA A 134 -7.32 -26.88 16.80
CA ALA A 134 -7.87 -25.70 17.46
C ALA A 134 -7.98 -24.51 16.51
N ARG A 135 -6.95 -24.29 15.68
CA ARG A 135 -6.97 -23.25 14.65
C ARG A 135 -8.06 -23.51 13.61
N ILE A 136 -8.18 -24.73 13.10
CA ILE A 136 -9.25 -25.10 12.15
C ILE A 136 -10.63 -24.78 12.73
N ARG A 137 -10.88 -25.16 13.99
CA ARG A 137 -12.14 -24.84 14.68
C ARG A 137 -12.35 -23.34 14.80
N GLN A 138 -11.32 -22.56 15.08
CA GLN A 138 -11.38 -21.11 15.12
C GLN A 138 -11.77 -20.52 13.77
N GLU A 139 -11.09 -20.91 12.68
CA GLU A 139 -11.39 -20.40 11.33
C GLU A 139 -12.82 -20.75 10.89
N VAL A 140 -13.26 -21.99 11.14
CA VAL A 140 -14.65 -22.41 10.87
C VAL A 140 -15.65 -21.57 11.66
N ASN A 141 -15.35 -21.27 12.93
CA ASN A 141 -16.22 -20.46 13.77
C ASN A 141 -16.29 -19.00 13.29
N VAL A 142 -15.14 -18.39 12.97
CA VAL A 142 -15.07 -17.03 12.43
C VAL A 142 -15.93 -16.91 11.18
N PHE A 143 -15.76 -17.86 10.24
CA PHE A 143 -16.55 -17.88 9.01
C PHE A 143 -18.05 -18.01 9.28
N VAL A 144 -18.45 -19.00 10.08
CA VAL A 144 -19.86 -19.23 10.36
C VAL A 144 -20.49 -18.02 11.06
N THR A 145 -19.79 -17.42 12.03
CA THR A 145 -20.27 -16.20 12.70
C THR A 145 -20.44 -15.05 11.71
N GLN A 146 -19.48 -14.82 10.82
CA GLN A 146 -19.62 -13.78 9.80
C GLN A 146 -20.80 -14.03 8.87
N VAL A 147 -20.99 -15.27 8.41
CA VAL A 147 -22.14 -15.63 7.56
C VAL A 147 -23.46 -15.44 8.31
N GLN A 148 -23.51 -15.76 9.60
CA GLN A 148 -24.68 -15.54 10.44
C GLN A 148 -24.99 -14.04 10.61
N GLU A 149 -23.97 -13.18 10.72
CA GLU A 149 -24.14 -11.73 10.78
C GLU A 149 -24.65 -11.15 9.45
N GLN A 150 -24.14 -11.65 8.33
CA GLN A 150 -24.65 -11.36 6.98
C GLN A 150 -26.05 -11.95 6.73
N GLY A 151 -26.49 -12.87 7.60
CA GLY A 151 -27.81 -13.50 7.61
C GLY A 151 -28.99 -12.53 7.64
N ARG A 152 -28.75 -11.24 7.92
CA ARG A 152 -29.73 -10.16 7.83
C ARG A 152 -30.11 -9.80 6.38
N GLU A 153 -29.22 -10.06 5.42
CA GLU A 153 -29.39 -9.71 4.01
C GLU A 153 -29.56 -10.93 3.11
N ARG A 154 -29.01 -12.10 3.51
CA ARG A 154 -29.01 -13.32 2.70
C ARG A 154 -29.11 -14.59 3.56
N ASP A 155 -29.85 -15.61 3.12
CA ASP A 155 -29.94 -16.90 3.84
C ASP A 155 -28.53 -17.53 4.02
N PRO A 156 -28.07 -17.76 5.27
CA PRO A 156 -26.79 -18.41 5.57
C PRO A 156 -26.57 -19.74 4.83
N ARG A 157 -27.64 -20.54 4.65
CA ARG A 157 -27.54 -21.84 3.97
C ARG A 157 -27.33 -21.70 2.47
N ALA A 158 -27.75 -20.58 1.88
CA ALA A 158 -27.42 -20.27 0.49
C ALA A 158 -25.93 -19.96 0.36
N ILE A 159 -25.37 -19.17 1.28
CA ILE A 159 -23.94 -18.83 1.30
C ILE A 159 -23.08 -20.08 1.46
N TYR A 160 -23.40 -20.95 2.43
CA TYR A 160 -22.67 -22.22 2.63
C TYR A 160 -22.64 -23.08 1.37
N ARG A 161 -23.77 -23.18 0.68
CA ARG A 161 -23.89 -23.96 -0.56
C ARG A 161 -23.07 -23.38 -1.69
N ASP A 162 -23.06 -22.05 -1.84
CA ASP A 162 -22.29 -21.38 -2.88
C ASP A 162 -20.79 -21.56 -2.67
N VAL A 163 -20.33 -21.44 -1.42
CA VAL A 163 -18.94 -21.69 -1.06
C VAL A 163 -18.55 -23.14 -1.35
N MET A 164 -19.36 -24.12 -0.94
CA MET A 164 -19.12 -25.53 -1.28
C MET A 164 -19.14 -25.77 -2.79
N ALA A 165 -20.07 -25.16 -3.51
CA ALA A 165 -20.20 -25.30 -4.97
C ALA A 165 -19.02 -24.69 -5.72
N SER A 166 -18.43 -23.59 -5.21
CA SER A 166 -17.22 -22.99 -5.76
C SER A 166 -16.03 -23.95 -5.71
N ARG A 167 -15.96 -24.81 -4.69
CA ARG A 167 -14.97 -25.90 -4.59
C ARG A 167 -15.46 -27.24 -5.17
N GLY A 168 -16.40 -27.19 -6.11
CA GLY A 168 -16.89 -28.36 -6.85
C GLY A 168 -17.86 -29.27 -6.09
N VAL A 169 -18.19 -28.97 -4.84
CA VAL A 169 -19.13 -29.76 -4.03
C VAL A 169 -20.55 -29.26 -4.21
N LYS A 170 -21.27 -29.86 -5.15
CA LYS A 170 -22.68 -29.51 -5.44
C LYS A 170 -23.63 -30.23 -4.49
N ARG A 171 -24.35 -29.48 -3.65
CA ARG A 171 -25.39 -30.01 -2.76
C ARG A 171 -26.68 -29.20 -2.89
N SER A 172 -27.82 -29.90 -2.88
CA SER A 172 -29.15 -29.29 -2.99
C SER A 172 -29.64 -28.65 -1.69
N ARG A 173 -29.11 -29.07 -0.55
CA ARG A 173 -29.30 -28.46 0.77
C ARG A 173 -28.03 -28.70 1.59
N VAL A 174 -27.69 -27.72 2.42
CA VAL A 174 -26.54 -27.76 3.32
C VAL A 174 -26.99 -27.23 4.68
N SER A 175 -26.87 -28.06 5.72
CA SER A 175 -26.98 -27.61 7.11
C SER A 175 -25.67 -26.99 7.58
N GLU A 176 -25.72 -26.14 8.61
CA GLU A 176 -24.52 -25.55 9.19
C GLU A 176 -23.55 -26.63 9.70
N LYS A 177 -24.06 -27.72 10.29
CA LYS A 177 -23.23 -28.84 10.72
C LYS A 177 -22.48 -29.48 9.56
N GLU A 178 -23.18 -29.79 8.46
CA GLU A 178 -22.54 -30.37 7.27
C GLU A 178 -21.50 -29.43 6.66
N PHE A 179 -21.77 -28.12 6.68
CA PHE A 179 -20.81 -27.12 6.23
C PHE A 179 -19.57 -27.07 7.12
N ARG A 180 -19.75 -27.05 8.45
CA ARG A 180 -18.64 -27.06 9.42
C ARG A 180 -17.77 -28.30 9.27
N ASP A 181 -18.39 -29.47 9.13
CA ASP A 181 -17.68 -30.74 8.93
C ASP A 181 -16.87 -30.71 7.61
N TRP A 182 -17.48 -30.23 6.52
CA TRP A 182 -16.80 -30.07 5.23
C TRP A 182 -15.65 -29.07 5.27
N MET A 183 -15.84 -27.91 5.89
CA MET A 183 -14.81 -26.87 6.00
C MET A 183 -13.64 -27.35 6.85
N THR A 184 -13.92 -28.04 7.96
CA THR A 184 -12.89 -28.65 8.82
C THR A 184 -12.01 -29.61 8.02
N ASP A 185 -12.63 -30.54 7.28
CA ASP A 185 -11.92 -31.51 6.45
C ASP A 185 -11.16 -30.85 5.28
N THR A 186 -11.73 -29.80 4.68
CA THR A 186 -11.08 -29.03 3.60
C THR A 186 -9.84 -28.32 4.11
N LEU A 187 -9.93 -27.60 5.23
CA LEU A 187 -8.79 -26.91 5.84
C LEU A 187 -7.70 -27.90 6.28
N ALA A 188 -8.08 -29.03 6.87
CA ALA A 188 -7.15 -30.08 7.30
C ALA A 188 -6.38 -30.72 6.13
N ARG A 189 -6.95 -30.77 4.92
CA ARG A 189 -6.33 -31.39 3.74
C ARG A 189 -5.59 -30.39 2.86
N GLU A 190 -6.19 -29.24 2.61
CA GLU A 190 -5.74 -28.30 1.58
C GLU A 190 -4.91 -27.14 2.14
N GLU A 191 -5.08 -26.81 3.43
CA GLU A 191 -4.46 -25.63 4.05
C GLU A 191 -3.58 -25.98 5.26
N HIS A 192 -3.36 -27.27 5.53
CA HIS A 192 -2.62 -27.77 6.69
C HIS A 192 -1.26 -27.10 6.91
N GLU A 193 -0.42 -27.05 5.88
CA GLU A 193 0.92 -26.44 5.99
C GLU A 193 0.83 -24.91 6.23
N GLN A 194 -0.18 -24.25 5.66
CA GLN A 194 -0.41 -22.82 5.91
C GLN A 194 -0.85 -22.57 7.35
N LEU A 195 -1.72 -23.42 7.90
CA LEU A 195 -2.12 -23.34 9.31
C LEU A 195 -0.94 -23.57 10.24
N ILE A 196 -0.05 -24.52 9.92
CA ILE A 196 1.21 -24.72 10.64
C ILE A 196 2.05 -23.45 10.63
N ARG A 197 2.24 -22.83 9.45
CA ARG A 197 3.01 -21.57 9.33
C ARG A 197 2.40 -20.47 10.19
N VAL A 198 1.08 -20.25 10.12
CA VAL A 198 0.39 -19.24 10.94
C VAL A 198 0.59 -19.50 12.44
N ILE A 199 0.47 -20.75 12.90
CA ILE A 199 0.70 -21.11 14.31
C ILE A 199 2.15 -20.82 14.73
N LEU A 200 3.12 -21.15 13.88
CA LEU A 200 4.54 -20.88 14.12
C LEU A 200 4.81 -19.37 14.20
N LEU A 201 4.22 -18.57 13.32
CA LEU A 201 4.33 -17.11 13.33
C LEU A 201 3.71 -16.53 14.62
N ASP A 202 2.53 -17.00 15.03
CA ASP A 202 1.87 -16.54 16.26
C ASP A 202 2.74 -16.84 17.50
N LYS A 203 3.33 -18.04 17.56
CA LYS A 203 4.26 -18.43 18.63
C LYS A 203 5.53 -17.58 18.64
N LEU A 204 6.13 -17.39 17.46
CA LEU A 204 7.31 -16.56 17.31
C LEU A 204 7.02 -15.13 17.77
N ARG A 205 5.95 -14.51 17.26
CA ARG A 205 5.51 -13.18 17.67
C ARG A 205 5.29 -13.09 19.16
N ALA A 206 4.52 -14.01 19.74
CA ALA A 206 4.27 -14.03 21.18
C ALA A 206 5.57 -14.12 21.99
N SER A 207 6.54 -14.91 21.56
CA SER A 207 7.84 -15.04 22.23
C SER A 207 8.67 -13.76 22.22
N ILE A 208 8.55 -12.95 21.17
CA ILE A 208 9.24 -11.67 21.03
C ILE A 208 8.54 -10.56 21.83
N ILE A 209 7.19 -10.50 21.77
CA ILE A 209 6.45 -9.35 22.32
C ILE A 209 5.99 -9.53 23.77
N ALA A 210 5.76 -10.76 24.25
CA ALA A 210 5.27 -10.98 25.61
C ALA A 210 6.22 -10.45 26.71
N PRO A 211 7.56 -10.50 26.56
CA PRO A 211 8.49 -9.90 27.51
C PRO A 211 8.46 -8.37 27.55
N VAL A 212 7.93 -7.72 26.50
CA VAL A 212 7.89 -6.26 26.39
C VAL A 212 6.79 -5.72 27.30
N GLN A 213 7.21 -5.14 28.42
CA GLN A 213 6.36 -4.45 29.38
C GLN A 213 7.00 -3.13 29.76
N LEU A 214 6.22 -2.05 29.72
CA LEU A 214 6.73 -0.73 30.11
C LEU A 214 6.68 -0.58 31.63
N SER A 215 7.83 -0.25 32.22
CA SER A 215 7.88 0.20 33.61
C SER A 215 7.07 1.48 33.79
N GLU A 216 6.72 1.85 35.03
CA GLU A 216 6.08 3.15 35.30
C GLU A 216 6.92 4.32 34.75
N ALA A 217 8.24 4.25 34.91
CA ALA A 217 9.15 5.30 34.46
C ALA A 217 9.16 5.40 32.93
N ASP A 218 9.32 4.27 32.23
CA ASP A 218 9.38 4.24 30.76
C ASP A 218 8.03 4.62 30.14
N PHE A 219 6.92 4.17 30.74
CA PHE A 219 5.58 4.56 30.33
C PHE A 219 5.38 6.08 30.44
N LEU A 220 5.77 6.68 31.56
CA LEU A 220 5.67 8.13 31.73
C LEU A 220 6.64 8.90 30.82
N ALA A 221 7.80 8.33 30.51
CA ALA A 221 8.79 8.93 29.65
C ALA A 221 8.32 9.07 28.19
N ASN A 222 7.34 8.28 27.75
CA ASN A 222 6.72 8.43 26.44
C ASN A 222 5.96 9.76 26.27
N TYR A 223 5.63 10.43 27.38
CA TYR A 223 5.02 11.75 27.41
C TYR A 223 6.05 12.88 27.58
N ASP A 224 7.33 12.53 27.58
CA ASP A 224 8.37 13.54 27.56
C ASP A 224 8.47 14.14 26.15
N GLU A 225 8.57 15.46 26.10
CA GLU A 225 8.80 16.25 24.90
C GLU A 225 10.10 17.03 25.09
N ALA A 226 10.85 17.18 24.00
CA ALA A 226 12.10 17.91 23.99
C ALA A 226 12.00 19.12 23.06
N GLN A 227 12.47 20.28 23.53
CA GLN A 227 12.99 21.32 22.63
C GLN A 227 14.40 20.90 22.26
N MET A 228 14.63 20.66 20.97
CA MET A 228 15.90 20.10 20.50
C MET A 228 16.29 20.66 19.15
N THR A 229 17.61 20.69 18.91
CA THR A 229 18.20 21.08 17.62
C THR A 229 19.05 19.93 17.10
N PRO A 230 18.70 19.30 15.96
CA PRO A 230 19.49 18.23 15.36
C PRO A 230 20.50 18.78 14.34
N ILE A 231 21.61 18.07 14.18
CA ILE A 231 22.51 18.17 13.02
C ILE A 231 22.56 16.79 12.37
N VAL A 232 22.06 16.69 11.14
CA VAL A 232 21.89 15.41 10.42
C VAL A 232 22.92 15.29 9.30
N PHE A 233 23.52 14.10 9.20
CA PHE A 233 24.45 13.72 8.15
C PHE A 233 23.91 12.48 7.44
N SER A 234 23.35 12.65 6.25
CA SER A 234 22.65 11.58 5.53
C SER A 234 23.62 10.70 4.72
N PHE A 235 23.25 9.45 4.45
CA PHE A 235 23.90 8.62 3.41
C PHE A 235 22.83 8.00 2.52
N SER A 236 23.16 7.69 1.27
CA SER A 236 22.30 6.91 0.37
C SER A 236 23.06 5.70 -0.18
N ALA A 237 22.32 4.66 -0.59
CA ALA A 237 22.89 3.40 -1.06
C ALA A 237 23.12 3.36 -2.58
N GLY A 238 23.37 4.51 -3.22
CA GLY A 238 23.60 4.64 -4.67
C GLY A 238 25.08 4.79 -5.07
N GLU A 239 25.39 4.57 -6.35
CA GLU A 239 26.77 4.57 -6.88
C GLU A 239 27.46 5.97 -6.92
N GLU A 240 26.72 7.08 -6.79
CA GLU A 240 27.25 8.45 -6.89
C GLU A 240 27.03 9.34 -5.64
N GLU A 241 26.52 8.81 -4.52
CA GLU A 241 26.24 9.60 -3.31
C GLU A 241 26.99 9.11 -2.07
N GLU A 242 27.07 10.00 -1.07
CA GLU A 242 27.89 9.90 0.13
C GLU A 242 27.75 8.57 0.88
N THR A 243 28.88 7.90 1.16
CA THR A 243 28.86 6.60 1.84
C THR A 243 28.59 6.76 3.33
N LYS A 244 28.09 5.70 3.98
CA LYS A 244 27.97 5.64 5.45
C LYS A 244 29.27 6.03 6.18
N ALA A 245 30.43 5.70 5.62
CA ALA A 245 31.72 6.06 6.19
C ALA A 245 32.01 7.56 6.11
N ASP A 246 31.59 8.22 5.04
CA ASP A 246 31.74 9.67 4.84
C ASP A 246 30.82 10.45 5.78
N ALA A 247 29.54 10.05 5.87
CA ALA A 247 28.57 10.65 6.80
C ALA A 247 29.05 10.54 8.26
N LYS A 248 29.58 9.35 8.63
CA LYS A 248 30.17 9.13 9.95
C LYS A 248 31.33 10.09 10.22
N LYS A 249 32.23 10.24 9.25
CA LYS A 249 33.41 11.10 9.38
C LYS A 249 33.01 12.56 9.55
N ARG A 250 32.04 13.07 8.77
CA ARG A 250 31.50 14.43 8.93
C ARG A 250 30.88 14.64 10.31
N ALA A 251 30.13 13.65 10.80
CA ALA A 251 29.54 13.70 12.13
C ALA A 251 30.62 13.75 13.23
N GLU A 252 31.66 12.91 13.14
CA GLU A 252 32.78 12.89 14.09
C GLU A 252 33.60 14.20 14.07
N GLU A 253 33.86 14.77 12.88
CA GLU A 253 34.53 16.06 12.71
C GLU A 253 33.70 17.21 13.30
N THR A 254 32.39 17.22 13.04
CA THR A 254 31.47 18.23 13.59
C THR A 254 31.39 18.13 15.11
N HIS A 255 31.27 16.93 15.65
CA HIS A 255 31.29 16.69 17.10
C HIS A 255 32.61 17.14 17.74
N SER A 256 33.75 16.97 17.05
CA SER A 256 35.06 17.46 17.51
C SER A 256 35.13 18.99 17.54
N LYS A 257 34.54 19.68 16.56
CA LYS A 257 34.40 21.14 16.55
C LYS A 257 33.51 21.62 17.69
N LEU A 258 32.38 20.97 17.93
CA LEU A 258 31.47 21.26 19.04
C LEU A 258 32.18 21.14 20.39
N LYS A 259 32.93 20.06 20.61
CA LYS A 259 33.76 19.88 21.81
C LYS A 259 34.85 20.94 22.00
N SER A 260 35.26 21.58 20.90
CA SER A 260 36.24 22.68 20.92
C SER A 260 35.60 24.05 21.15
N GLY A 261 34.27 24.11 21.38
CA GLY A 261 33.54 25.34 21.66
C GLY A 261 32.95 26.04 20.42
N ALA A 262 32.85 25.35 19.29
CA ALA A 262 32.13 25.88 18.13
C ALA A 262 30.63 26.06 18.45
N ASP A 263 30.02 27.10 17.88
CA ASP A 263 28.59 27.41 18.05
C ASP A 263 27.71 26.35 17.35
N PHE A 264 26.77 25.77 18.09
CA PHE A 264 25.94 24.67 17.61
C PHE A 264 24.98 25.12 16.51
N ASP A 265 24.32 26.27 16.68
CA ASP A 265 23.33 26.78 15.72
C ASP A 265 23.97 27.13 14.36
N SER A 266 25.18 27.66 14.41
CA SER A 266 25.97 27.94 13.20
C SER A 266 26.34 26.66 12.45
N LEU A 267 26.69 25.58 13.17
CA LEU A 267 26.97 24.29 12.54
C LEU A 267 25.70 23.63 12.01
N ALA A 268 24.62 23.61 12.79
CA ALA A 268 23.33 23.06 12.35
C ALA A 268 22.86 23.70 11.04
N LYS A 269 23.00 25.02 10.88
CA LYS A 269 22.64 25.73 9.64
C LYS A 269 23.57 25.48 8.46
N SER A 270 24.83 25.14 8.71
CA SER A 270 25.86 25.10 7.66
C SER A 270 26.20 23.69 7.18
N VAL A 271 26.06 22.67 8.03
CA VAL A 271 26.50 21.30 7.72
C VAL A 271 25.42 20.24 7.83
N SER A 272 24.23 20.58 8.36
CA SER A 272 23.12 19.63 8.44
C SER A 272 22.49 19.43 7.05
N ASP A 273 22.30 18.18 6.67
CA ASP A 273 21.71 17.81 5.38
C ASP A 273 20.18 17.94 5.38
N ILE A 274 19.57 17.90 6.57
CA ILE A 274 18.12 18.09 6.74
C ILE A 274 17.88 19.37 7.56
N PRO A 275 17.06 20.32 7.06
CA PRO A 275 16.65 21.49 7.81
C PRO A 275 15.86 21.13 9.08
N GLN A 276 16.06 21.89 10.16
CA GLN A 276 15.37 21.65 11.43
C GLN A 276 13.84 21.67 11.29
N GLN A 277 13.29 22.57 10.46
CA GLN A 277 11.83 22.66 10.27
C GLN A 277 11.20 21.40 9.65
N ASP A 278 11.97 20.59 8.92
CA ASP A 278 11.47 19.37 8.29
C ASP A 278 11.46 18.18 9.27
N ILE A 279 12.13 18.33 10.41
CA ILE A 279 12.25 17.34 11.49
C ILE A 279 11.34 17.71 12.66
N ALA A 280 11.32 19.01 13.00
CA ALA A 280 10.63 19.59 14.14
C ALA A 280 9.89 20.85 13.69
N ALA A 281 8.77 20.67 12.99
CA ALA A 281 7.88 21.77 12.60
C ALA A 281 7.26 22.46 13.82
N GLU A 282 7.12 21.73 14.92
CA GLU A 282 6.70 22.25 16.23
C GLU A 282 7.91 22.45 17.15
N ASP A 283 7.78 23.41 18.07
CA ASP A 283 8.82 23.78 19.03
C ASP A 283 9.16 22.63 20.01
N TRP A 284 8.17 21.81 20.38
CA TRP A 284 8.33 20.66 21.26
C TRP A 284 8.09 19.37 20.51
N VAL A 285 9.06 18.45 20.56
CA VAL A 285 8.99 17.17 19.85
C VAL A 285 8.83 16.03 20.84
N SER A 286 7.79 15.22 20.67
CA SER A 286 7.53 14.06 21.53
C SER A 286 8.63 12.99 21.37
N ARG A 287 8.91 12.26 22.46
CA ARG A 287 9.85 11.12 22.43
C ARG A 287 9.50 10.11 21.34
N GLY A 288 8.21 9.85 21.14
CA GLY A 288 7.72 8.95 20.08
C GLY A 288 8.07 9.44 18.68
N ASN A 289 7.94 10.74 18.39
CA ASN A 289 8.31 11.30 17.09
C ASN A 289 9.82 11.25 16.84
N VAL A 290 10.64 11.51 17.87
CA VAL A 290 12.10 11.35 17.77
C VAL A 290 12.47 9.91 17.45
N ARG A 291 11.87 8.94 18.13
CA ARG A 291 12.10 7.51 17.86
C ARG A 291 11.66 7.12 16.45
N ALA A 292 10.48 7.57 16.01
CA ALA A 292 9.96 7.24 14.69
C ALA A 292 10.84 7.80 13.57
N PHE A 293 11.41 8.99 13.75
CA PHE A 293 12.21 9.67 12.72
C PHE A 293 13.69 9.22 12.74
N PHE A 294 14.30 9.08 13.91
CA PHE A 294 15.74 8.82 14.05
C PHE A 294 16.09 7.42 14.58
N GLY A 295 15.12 6.65 15.04
CA GLY A 295 15.33 5.35 15.68
C GLY A 295 15.57 5.43 17.20
N GLU A 296 15.55 4.26 17.84
CA GLU A 296 15.60 4.13 19.30
C GLU A 296 16.93 4.60 19.90
N GLU A 297 18.07 4.32 19.26
CA GLU A 297 19.38 4.69 19.79
C GLU A 297 19.60 6.21 19.78
N ALA A 298 19.12 6.89 18.74
CA ALA A 298 19.12 8.34 18.65
C ALA A 298 18.17 8.99 19.67
N GLU A 299 16.98 8.42 19.86
CA GLU A 299 16.04 8.84 20.91
C GLU A 299 16.67 8.73 22.30
N LYS A 300 17.25 7.57 22.64
CA LYS A 300 17.98 7.39 23.91
C LYS A 300 19.10 8.41 24.09
N ALA A 301 19.85 8.70 23.01
CA ALA A 301 20.94 9.67 23.05
C ALA A 301 20.46 11.09 23.38
N LEU A 302 19.34 11.54 22.79
CA LEU A 302 18.74 12.85 23.07
C LEU A 302 18.22 12.93 24.51
N PHE A 303 17.40 11.97 24.93
CA PHE A 303 16.70 12.04 26.23
C PHE A 303 17.59 11.65 27.42
N ALA A 304 18.85 11.24 27.18
CA ALA A 304 19.87 11.10 28.22
C ALA A 304 20.60 12.42 28.52
N LEU A 305 20.45 13.45 27.68
CA LEU A 305 21.09 14.76 27.85
C LEU A 305 20.42 15.57 28.96
N LYS A 306 21.17 16.53 29.50
CA LYS A 306 20.60 17.65 30.25
C LYS A 306 20.38 18.85 29.35
N PRO A 307 19.45 19.75 29.69
CA PRO A 307 19.31 21.03 29.01
C PRO A 307 20.64 21.77 28.86
N GLY A 308 20.95 22.20 27.64
CA GLY A 308 22.20 22.83 27.22
C GLY A 308 23.32 21.87 26.80
N GLU A 309 23.15 20.56 26.93
CA GLU A 309 24.12 19.56 26.46
C GLU A 309 23.86 19.13 25.01
N PHE A 310 24.88 18.55 24.37
CA PHE A 310 24.76 17.91 23.06
C PHE A 310 25.27 16.46 23.08
N SER A 311 24.69 15.62 22.23
CA SER A 311 25.00 14.19 22.15
C SER A 311 26.32 13.90 21.42
N ALA A 312 26.82 12.69 21.58
CA ALA A 312 27.72 12.11 20.57
C ALA A 312 26.94 11.84 19.26
N PRO A 313 27.63 11.64 18.12
CA PRO A 313 26.99 11.14 16.91
C PRO A 313 26.27 9.82 17.18
N ALA A 314 24.96 9.80 16.99
CA ALA A 314 24.13 8.61 17.04
C ALA A 314 23.88 8.11 15.61
N GLU A 315 24.03 6.81 15.39
CA GLU A 315 23.75 6.17 14.10
C GLU A 315 22.24 5.96 13.93
N THR A 316 21.73 6.25 12.74
CA THR A 316 20.32 6.08 12.35
C THR A 316 20.24 5.33 11.02
N SER A 317 19.03 4.90 10.64
CA SER A 317 18.80 4.27 9.32
C SER A 317 19.08 5.21 8.14
N MET A 318 19.00 6.53 8.37
CA MET A 318 19.18 7.55 7.33
C MET A 318 20.58 8.19 7.36
N GLY A 319 21.41 7.92 8.37
CA GLY A 319 22.59 8.74 8.59
C GLY A 319 23.20 8.67 9.99
N TYR A 320 23.79 9.80 10.37
CA TYR A 320 24.22 10.11 11.73
C TYR A 320 23.56 11.40 12.19
N VAL A 321 23.22 11.48 13.47
CA VAL A 321 22.63 12.68 14.08
C VAL A 321 23.35 13.08 15.35
N ILE A 322 23.53 14.39 15.54
CA ILE A 322 23.96 15.00 16.79
C ILE A 322 22.84 15.90 17.27
N PHE A 323 22.39 15.72 18.51
CA PHE A 323 21.35 16.57 19.09
C PHE A 323 21.94 17.55 20.08
N ARG A 324 21.38 18.76 20.16
CA ARG A 324 21.40 19.60 21.37
C ARG A 324 20.03 19.54 22.03
N LEU A 325 19.99 19.34 23.34
CA LEU A 325 18.76 19.43 24.12
C LEU A 325 18.66 20.84 24.72
N ASP A 326 17.65 21.60 24.33
CA ASP A 326 17.42 22.96 24.83
C ASP A 326 16.57 22.93 26.11
N ASP A 327 15.49 22.15 26.12
CA ASP A 327 14.65 21.92 27.31
C ASP A 327 13.87 20.59 27.20
N ILE A 328 13.38 20.08 28.33
CA ILE A 328 12.57 18.85 28.40
C ILE A 328 11.36 19.06 29.32
N ARG A 329 10.18 18.65 28.87
CA ARG A 329 8.96 18.69 29.66
C ARG A 329 8.19 17.38 29.56
N ARG A 330 7.28 17.15 30.49
CA ARG A 330 6.32 16.05 30.41
C ARG A 330 4.91 16.60 30.20
N GLN A 331 4.26 16.16 29.13
CA GLN A 331 2.91 16.59 28.77
C GLN A 331 1.95 15.41 28.81
N LEU A 332 1.16 15.33 29.88
CA LEU A 332 0.15 14.28 30.07
C LEU A 332 -1.21 14.73 29.52
N PRO A 333 -2.00 13.82 28.93
CA PRO A 333 -3.41 14.07 28.61
C PRO A 333 -4.21 14.52 29.84
N GLU A 334 -5.25 15.34 29.63
CA GLU A 334 -6.10 15.84 30.73
C GLU A 334 -6.77 14.70 31.52
N ASP A 335 -7.18 13.64 30.83
CA ASP A 335 -7.81 12.44 31.36
C ASP A 335 -6.80 11.34 31.75
N PHE A 336 -5.49 11.63 31.75
CA PHE A 336 -4.44 10.65 32.05
C PHE A 336 -4.64 9.91 33.37
N SER A 337 -5.11 10.61 34.41
CA SER A 337 -5.35 10.00 35.72
C SER A 337 -6.48 8.97 35.71
N GLU A 338 -7.52 9.20 34.90
CA GLU A 338 -8.68 8.31 34.79
C GLU A 338 -8.39 7.12 33.86
N ASN A 339 -7.61 7.34 32.80
CA ASN A 339 -7.35 6.37 31.74
C ASN A 339 -5.93 5.78 31.74
N LYS A 340 -5.16 5.98 32.82
CA LYS A 340 -3.74 5.59 32.92
C LYS A 340 -3.42 4.17 32.45
N GLU A 341 -4.23 3.19 32.86
CA GLU A 341 -4.01 1.78 32.50
C GLU A 341 -4.32 1.48 31.03
N GLU A 342 -5.29 2.19 30.43
CA GLU A 342 -5.55 2.09 28.99
C GLU A 342 -4.40 2.70 28.20
N TYR A 343 -3.90 3.86 28.62
CA TYR A 343 -2.72 4.49 28.03
C TYR A 343 -1.48 3.60 28.14
N ARG A 344 -1.26 2.95 29.29
CA ARG A 344 -0.15 1.99 29.43
C ARG A 344 -0.31 0.82 28.46
N ARG A 345 -1.52 0.27 28.32
CA ARG A 345 -1.77 -0.82 27.36
C ARG A 345 -1.46 -0.39 25.93
N GLN A 346 -1.93 0.79 25.51
CA GLN A 346 -1.66 1.32 24.17
C GLN A 346 -0.17 1.56 23.93
N ALA A 347 0.52 2.20 24.87
CA ALA A 347 1.96 2.43 24.79
C ALA A 347 2.76 1.13 24.74
N THR A 348 2.36 0.12 25.53
CA THR A 348 3.00 -1.20 25.53
C THR A 348 2.74 -1.91 24.20
N ALA A 349 1.52 -1.86 23.66
CA ALA A 349 1.19 -2.45 22.36
C ALA A 349 1.96 -1.77 21.21
N GLN A 350 2.11 -0.44 21.25
CA GLN A 350 2.95 0.29 20.29
C GLN A 350 4.40 -0.19 20.37
N ARG A 351 4.99 -0.27 21.57
CA ARG A 351 6.35 -0.76 21.74
C ARG A 351 6.51 -2.22 21.28
N GLN A 352 5.53 -3.07 21.54
CA GLN A 352 5.50 -4.44 21.04
C GLN A 352 5.49 -4.50 19.51
N ASN A 353 4.76 -3.59 18.85
CA ASN A 353 4.75 -3.51 17.39
C ASN A 353 6.08 -3.00 16.82
N GLU A 354 6.73 -2.03 17.47
CA GLU A 354 8.08 -1.55 17.11
C GLU A 354 9.08 -2.70 17.19
N VAL A 355 9.16 -3.39 18.35
CA VAL A 355 10.08 -4.52 18.57
C VAL A 355 9.82 -5.66 17.58
N TRP A 356 8.55 -5.95 17.27
CA TRP A 356 8.22 -6.92 16.24
C TRP A 356 8.66 -6.46 14.85
N GLY A 357 8.45 -5.19 14.50
CA GLY A 357 8.86 -4.62 13.21
C GLY A 357 10.38 -4.68 13.01
N GLU A 358 11.16 -4.29 14.03
CA GLU A 358 12.63 -4.39 14.04
C GLU A 358 13.08 -5.85 13.86
N PHE A 359 12.49 -6.76 14.64
CA PHE A 359 12.77 -8.19 14.54
C PHE A 359 12.44 -8.76 13.15
N SER A 360 11.26 -8.45 12.62
CA SER A 360 10.85 -8.89 11.28
C SER A 360 11.78 -8.33 10.21
N ALA A 361 12.16 -7.05 10.29
CA ALA A 361 13.07 -6.44 9.33
C ALA A 361 14.43 -7.16 9.27
N GLU A 362 15.00 -7.57 10.42
CA GLU A 362 16.26 -8.33 10.45
C GLU A 362 16.16 -9.68 9.71
N ILE A 363 15.01 -10.35 9.81
CA ILE A 363 14.75 -11.60 9.10
C ILE A 363 14.55 -11.35 7.60
N LEU A 364 13.80 -10.31 7.25
CA LEU A 364 13.51 -9.96 5.86
C LEU A 364 14.72 -9.39 5.10
N GLU A 365 15.66 -8.73 5.79
CA GLU A 365 16.91 -8.29 5.18
C GLU A 365 17.76 -9.48 4.69
N LYS A 366 17.70 -10.61 5.40
CA LYS A 366 18.40 -11.86 5.04
C LYS A 366 17.59 -12.74 4.09
N LEU A 367 16.36 -12.34 3.78
CA LEU A 367 15.48 -13.10 2.92
C LEU A 367 15.97 -13.00 1.47
N GLU A 368 16.25 -14.16 0.89
CA GLU A 368 16.56 -14.26 -0.54
C GLU A 368 15.47 -15.06 -1.24
N LEU A 369 14.66 -14.37 -2.05
CA LEU A 369 13.78 -15.01 -3.01
C LEU A 369 14.59 -15.40 -4.24
N GLN A 370 14.71 -16.70 -4.48
CA GLN A 370 15.43 -17.28 -5.62
C GLN A 370 14.40 -17.71 -6.68
N PRO A 371 14.25 -16.96 -7.79
CA PRO A 371 13.37 -17.35 -8.89
C PRO A 371 13.76 -18.71 -9.47
N ARG A 372 12.76 -19.52 -9.83
CA ARG A 372 12.95 -20.80 -10.53
C ARG A 372 12.32 -20.84 -11.92
N VAL A 373 11.52 -19.84 -12.24
CA VAL A 373 10.91 -19.64 -13.55
C VAL A 373 11.20 -18.22 -14.06
N PRO A 374 11.33 -18.00 -15.38
CA PRO A 374 11.77 -16.72 -15.93
C PRO A 374 10.82 -15.57 -15.64
N GLU A 375 9.50 -15.78 -15.55
CA GLU A 375 8.57 -14.70 -15.21
C GLU A 375 8.78 -14.17 -13.78
N VAL A 376 9.20 -15.03 -12.85
CA VAL A 376 9.53 -14.59 -11.48
C VAL A 376 10.86 -13.85 -11.44
N ALA A 377 11.83 -14.28 -12.26
CA ALA A 377 13.07 -13.55 -12.42
C ALA A 377 12.83 -12.15 -13.01
N GLY A 378 11.96 -12.05 -14.02
CA GLY A 378 11.55 -10.78 -14.62
C GLY A 378 10.86 -9.85 -13.63
N MET A 379 9.91 -10.38 -12.84
CA MET A 379 9.24 -9.61 -11.78
C MET A 379 10.24 -9.08 -10.73
N LYS A 380 11.18 -9.91 -10.27
CA LYS A 380 12.23 -9.50 -9.32
C LYS A 380 13.11 -8.39 -9.91
N ALA A 381 13.57 -8.55 -11.15
CA ALA A 381 14.41 -7.57 -11.80
C ALA A 381 13.69 -6.22 -12.02
N LEU A 382 12.38 -6.23 -12.29
CA LEU A 382 11.58 -4.99 -12.35
C LEU A 382 11.58 -4.25 -11.01
N GLU A 383 11.34 -4.95 -9.89
CA GLU A 383 11.34 -4.33 -8.57
C GLU A 383 12.72 -3.76 -8.21
N GLU A 384 13.79 -4.43 -8.62
CA GLU A 384 15.18 -3.97 -8.44
C GLU A 384 15.57 -2.83 -9.40
N GLY A 385 14.66 -2.34 -10.25
CA GLY A 385 14.93 -1.30 -11.25
C GLY A 385 15.78 -1.76 -12.44
N LYS A 386 16.07 -3.06 -12.56
CA LYS A 386 16.90 -3.67 -13.60
C LYS A 386 16.07 -4.01 -14.84
N ARG A 387 15.55 -2.98 -15.50
CA ARG A 387 14.57 -3.13 -16.59
C ARG A 387 15.05 -4.03 -17.74
N ALA A 388 16.29 -3.88 -18.19
CA ALA A 388 16.83 -4.71 -19.29
C ALA A 388 16.93 -6.20 -18.92
N GLU A 389 17.35 -6.51 -17.68
CA GLU A 389 17.37 -7.89 -17.16
C GLU A 389 15.97 -8.46 -17.07
N ALA A 390 15.00 -7.65 -16.63
CA ALA A 390 13.61 -8.05 -16.57
C ALA A 390 13.06 -8.45 -17.94
N MET A 391 13.29 -7.62 -18.96
CA MET A 391 12.82 -7.89 -20.32
C MET A 391 13.47 -9.14 -20.92
N ALA A 392 14.75 -9.39 -20.64
CA ALA A 392 15.42 -10.60 -21.08
C ALA A 392 14.77 -11.85 -20.46
N ALA A 393 14.50 -11.83 -19.15
CA ALA A 393 13.82 -12.92 -18.46
C ALA A 393 12.38 -13.13 -18.96
N PHE A 394 11.67 -12.06 -19.29
CA PHE A 394 10.34 -12.13 -19.88
C PHE A 394 10.31 -12.72 -21.30
N GLU A 395 11.30 -12.41 -22.14
CA GLU A 395 11.43 -13.07 -23.45
C GLU A 395 11.77 -14.56 -23.29
N GLU A 396 12.58 -14.93 -22.29
CA GLU A 396 12.86 -16.33 -21.95
C GLU A 396 11.60 -17.07 -21.49
N ALA A 397 10.71 -16.41 -20.73
CA ALA A 397 9.43 -16.99 -20.28
C ALA A 397 8.53 -17.47 -21.44
N PHE A 398 8.69 -16.90 -22.65
CA PHE A 398 7.97 -17.36 -23.84
C PHE A 398 8.60 -18.55 -24.55
N GLN A 399 9.85 -18.88 -24.24
CA GLN A 399 10.59 -19.98 -24.86
C GLN A 399 10.43 -21.29 -24.08
N GLU A 400 10.24 -21.21 -22.77
CA GLU A 400 10.04 -22.37 -21.93
C GLU A 400 8.63 -22.97 -22.06
N PRO A 401 8.46 -24.30 -21.97
CA PRO A 401 7.17 -24.96 -21.96
C PRO A 401 6.44 -24.77 -20.62
N GLY A 402 6.17 -23.52 -20.25
CA GLY A 402 5.22 -23.12 -19.22
C GLY A 402 4.08 -22.38 -19.91
N ASN A 403 2.86 -22.85 -19.77
CA ASN A 403 1.73 -22.06 -20.24
C ASN A 403 1.63 -20.89 -19.23
N LEU A 404 1.88 -19.66 -19.66
CA LEU A 404 1.68 -18.52 -18.77
C LEU A 404 0.17 -18.34 -18.56
N PRO A 405 -0.29 -17.98 -17.36
CA PRO A 405 -1.66 -17.53 -17.19
C PRO A 405 -1.94 -16.38 -18.17
N GLY A 406 -3.15 -16.32 -18.75
CA GLY A 406 -3.42 -15.39 -19.84
C GLY A 406 -3.20 -13.93 -19.45
N GLU A 407 -3.53 -13.57 -18.21
CA GLU A 407 -3.28 -12.23 -17.66
C GLU A 407 -1.79 -11.93 -17.49
N VAL A 408 -0.99 -12.95 -17.17
CA VAL A 408 0.48 -12.84 -17.05
C VAL A 408 1.09 -12.68 -18.43
N PHE A 409 0.62 -13.47 -19.41
CA PHE A 409 1.04 -13.33 -20.81
C PHE A 409 0.76 -11.91 -21.31
N ALA A 410 -0.46 -11.41 -21.10
CA ALA A 410 -0.85 -10.05 -21.50
C ALA A 410 0.06 -8.99 -20.88
N ALA A 411 0.32 -9.09 -19.58
CA ALA A 411 1.16 -8.15 -18.84
C ALA A 411 2.62 -8.20 -19.31
N ILE A 412 3.19 -9.39 -19.54
CA ILE A 412 4.55 -9.50 -20.08
C ILE A 412 4.65 -8.89 -21.49
N CYS A 413 3.67 -9.17 -22.35
CA CYS A 413 3.60 -8.57 -23.68
C CYS A 413 3.50 -7.04 -23.61
N TYR A 414 2.72 -6.50 -22.68
CA TYR A 414 2.64 -5.07 -22.43
C TYR A 414 4.00 -4.46 -22.02
N GLU A 415 4.69 -5.08 -21.06
CA GLU A 415 5.99 -4.61 -20.57
C GLU A 415 7.05 -4.62 -21.67
N LEU A 416 7.08 -5.69 -22.46
CA LEU A 416 7.98 -5.79 -23.62
C LEU A 416 7.64 -4.80 -24.72
N GLY A 417 6.35 -4.61 -25.02
CA GLY A 417 5.89 -3.63 -26.00
C GLY A 417 6.34 -2.22 -25.62
N SER A 418 6.13 -1.84 -24.37
CA SER A 418 6.56 -0.55 -23.81
C SER A 418 8.09 -0.40 -23.86
N TYR A 419 8.83 -1.45 -23.52
CA TYR A 419 10.28 -1.43 -23.60
C TYR A 419 10.80 -1.25 -25.04
N TYR A 420 10.28 -2.01 -26.01
CA TYR A 420 10.70 -1.86 -27.40
C TYR A 420 10.30 -0.51 -27.99
N PHE A 421 9.14 0.03 -27.58
CA PHE A 421 8.70 1.36 -27.97
C PHE A 421 9.70 2.44 -27.51
N GLU A 422 10.17 2.37 -26.26
CA GLU A 422 11.20 3.27 -25.74
C GLU A 422 12.56 3.13 -26.45
N GLN A 423 12.87 1.94 -26.97
CA GLN A 423 14.08 1.68 -27.76
C GLN A 423 13.92 2.04 -29.24
N GLU A 424 12.78 2.59 -29.65
CA GLU A 424 12.42 2.90 -31.04
C GLU A 424 12.40 1.65 -31.97
N ASP A 425 12.31 0.43 -31.39
CA ASP A 425 12.11 -0.83 -32.14
C ASP A 425 10.61 -1.05 -32.37
N LEU A 426 10.03 -0.21 -33.24
CA LEU A 426 8.58 -0.11 -33.44
C LEU A 426 7.93 -1.41 -33.95
N ASP A 427 8.64 -2.18 -34.77
CA ASP A 427 8.17 -3.47 -35.28
C ASP A 427 7.89 -4.45 -34.13
N LYS A 428 8.85 -4.58 -33.20
CA LYS A 428 8.66 -5.44 -32.01
C LYS A 428 7.67 -4.83 -31.03
N ALA A 429 7.69 -3.51 -30.84
CA ALA A 429 6.73 -2.84 -29.97
C ALA A 429 5.29 -3.17 -30.39
N LYS A 430 5.00 -3.02 -31.69
CA LYS A 430 3.72 -3.36 -32.29
C LYS A 430 3.35 -4.82 -32.07
N GLU A 431 4.25 -5.76 -32.41
CA GLU A 431 4.02 -7.19 -32.23
C GLU A 431 3.63 -7.53 -30.78
N LYS A 432 4.36 -6.99 -29.80
CA LYS A 432 4.12 -7.27 -28.38
C LYS A 432 2.84 -6.59 -27.88
N PHE A 433 2.56 -5.36 -28.29
CA PHE A 433 1.31 -4.69 -27.94
C PHE A 433 0.09 -5.42 -28.51
N GLU A 434 0.11 -5.85 -29.77
CA GLU A 434 -0.97 -6.66 -30.35
C GLU A 434 -1.17 -7.99 -29.62
N ALA A 435 -0.07 -8.65 -29.24
CA ALA A 435 -0.12 -9.87 -28.44
C ALA A 435 -0.74 -9.62 -27.04
N SER A 436 -0.54 -8.44 -26.45
CA SER A 436 -1.16 -8.08 -25.15
C SER A 436 -2.68 -7.94 -25.24
N LEU A 437 -3.22 -7.51 -26.39
CA LEU A 437 -4.67 -7.40 -26.66
C LEU A 437 -5.33 -8.73 -27.00
N SER A 438 -4.56 -9.72 -27.45
CA SER A 438 -5.03 -11.07 -27.81
C SER A 438 -4.33 -12.15 -26.98
N PRO A 439 -4.47 -12.10 -25.64
CA PRO A 439 -3.76 -13.01 -24.76
C PRO A 439 -4.18 -14.47 -24.95
N ARG A 440 -3.23 -15.37 -24.71
CA ARG A 440 -3.46 -16.82 -24.78
C ARG A 440 -4.28 -17.28 -23.57
N GLY A 441 -5.24 -18.18 -23.78
CA GLY A 441 -6.01 -18.83 -22.72
C GLY A 441 -7.27 -18.09 -22.26
N ASP A 442 -8.02 -18.71 -21.34
CA ASP A 442 -9.24 -18.14 -20.80
C ASP A 442 -8.90 -17.11 -19.70
N ILE A 443 -8.97 -15.82 -20.01
CA ILE A 443 -8.97 -14.77 -18.99
C ILE A 443 -10.41 -14.56 -18.54
N PRO A 444 -10.70 -14.58 -17.22
CA PRO A 444 -12.02 -14.19 -16.76
C PRO A 444 -12.29 -12.74 -17.20
N GLU A 445 -13.40 -12.52 -17.91
CA GLU A 445 -13.82 -11.27 -18.60
C GLU A 445 -13.80 -9.97 -17.74
N ARG A 446 -13.49 -10.07 -16.44
CA ARG A 446 -13.46 -8.97 -15.46
C ARG A 446 -12.13 -8.83 -14.70
N VAL A 447 -11.11 -9.59 -15.06
CA VAL A 447 -9.82 -9.57 -14.36
C VAL A 447 -8.92 -8.46 -14.89
N LEU A 448 -8.76 -8.38 -16.20
CA LEU A 448 -8.02 -7.30 -16.84
C LEU A 448 -8.91 -6.07 -16.99
N ALA A 449 -8.27 -4.89 -16.99
CA ALA A 449 -8.91 -3.67 -17.44
C ALA A 449 -9.54 -3.90 -18.82
N ARG A 450 -10.82 -3.54 -18.98
CA ARG A 450 -11.54 -3.76 -20.25
C ARG A 450 -10.89 -3.00 -21.42
N TYR A 451 -10.14 -1.94 -21.11
CA TYR A 451 -9.51 -1.01 -22.05
C TYR A 451 -8.08 -0.71 -21.60
N PRO A 452 -7.06 -1.42 -22.10
CA PRO A 452 -5.67 -0.96 -22.00
C PRO A 452 -5.48 0.22 -22.96
N GLU A 453 -5.94 1.40 -22.54
CA GLU A 453 -6.00 2.60 -23.37
C GLU A 453 -4.62 3.01 -23.90
N ASP A 454 -3.62 2.87 -23.05
CA ASP A 454 -2.21 3.05 -23.36
C ASP A 454 -1.71 2.15 -24.51
N VAL A 455 -2.14 0.88 -24.56
CA VAL A 455 -1.79 -0.04 -25.67
C VAL A 455 -2.44 0.41 -26.98
N TYR A 456 -3.72 0.78 -26.95
CA TYR A 456 -4.44 1.26 -28.14
C TYR A 456 -3.84 2.56 -28.68
N LEU A 457 -3.49 3.50 -27.80
CA LEU A 457 -2.83 4.75 -28.15
C LEU A 457 -1.43 4.50 -28.74
N ALA A 458 -0.64 3.60 -28.13
CA ALA A 458 0.69 3.25 -28.62
C ALA A 458 0.62 2.61 -30.01
N LEU A 459 -0.26 1.63 -30.22
CA LEU A 459 -0.47 1.00 -31.54
C LEU A 459 -0.94 2.02 -32.58
N GLY A 460 -1.89 2.88 -32.21
CA GLY A 460 -2.34 3.97 -33.06
C GLY A 460 -1.19 4.88 -33.49
N LYS A 461 -0.35 5.31 -32.55
CA LYS A 461 0.81 6.16 -32.84
C LYS A 461 1.83 5.48 -33.75
N ILE A 462 2.20 4.23 -33.45
CA ILE A 462 3.15 3.45 -34.27
C ILE A 462 2.64 3.36 -35.72
N LEU A 463 1.37 3.03 -35.91
CA LEU A 463 0.76 2.89 -37.22
C LEU A 463 0.67 4.23 -37.97
N LEU A 464 0.45 5.34 -37.26
CA LEU A 464 0.50 6.68 -37.86
C LEU A 464 1.90 7.01 -38.37
N ASP A 465 2.93 6.71 -37.58
CA ASP A 465 4.34 6.92 -37.97
C ASP A 465 4.75 6.05 -39.18
N GLU A 466 4.17 4.86 -39.31
CA GLU A 466 4.30 3.98 -40.48
C GLU A 466 3.51 4.48 -41.71
N GLY A 467 2.64 5.49 -41.54
CA GLY A 467 1.74 6.01 -42.58
C GLY A 467 0.48 5.14 -42.80
N ASN A 468 0.22 4.17 -41.92
CA ASN A 468 -0.93 3.26 -41.99
C ASN A 468 -2.13 3.82 -41.23
N ARG A 469 -2.72 4.88 -41.78
CA ARG A 469 -3.80 5.65 -41.17
C ARG A 469 -5.08 4.85 -40.89
N GLU A 470 -5.47 3.96 -41.80
CA GLU A 470 -6.73 3.19 -41.66
C GLU A 470 -6.67 2.25 -40.46
N GLU A 471 -5.54 1.55 -40.29
CA GLU A 471 -5.33 0.65 -39.17
C GLU A 471 -5.15 1.44 -37.86
N ALA A 472 -4.41 2.55 -37.88
CA ALA A 472 -4.28 3.45 -36.73
C ALA A 472 -5.64 3.90 -36.20
N LEU A 473 -6.53 4.34 -37.10
CA LEU A 473 -7.88 4.76 -36.76
C LEU A 473 -8.69 3.63 -36.10
N SER A 474 -8.50 2.37 -36.55
CA SER A 474 -9.20 1.22 -35.97
C SER A 474 -8.86 0.97 -34.49
N TYR A 475 -7.62 1.24 -34.09
CA TYR A 475 -7.17 1.16 -32.69
C TYR A 475 -7.59 2.39 -31.87
N LEU A 476 -7.38 3.60 -32.39
CA LEU A 476 -7.68 4.84 -31.68
C LEU A 476 -9.17 5.00 -31.36
N THR A 477 -10.05 4.54 -32.25
CA THR A 477 -11.49 4.55 -32.00
C THR A 477 -11.94 3.60 -30.89
N GLN A 478 -11.11 2.64 -30.47
CA GLN A 478 -11.40 1.78 -29.32
C GLN A 478 -11.28 2.51 -27.98
N VAL A 479 -10.75 3.74 -27.95
CA VAL A 479 -10.57 4.51 -26.72
C VAL A 479 -11.28 5.87 -26.76
N ASP A 480 -12.10 6.13 -27.77
CA ASP A 480 -12.91 7.37 -27.92
C ASP A 480 -13.89 7.61 -26.75
N PHE A 481 -14.18 6.58 -25.95
CA PHE A 481 -15.10 6.63 -24.80
C PHE A 481 -14.37 6.58 -23.45
N SER A 482 -13.05 6.77 -23.44
CA SER A 482 -12.28 6.89 -22.20
C SER A 482 -12.89 7.97 -21.30
N ASP A 483 -12.73 7.83 -19.99
CA ASP A 483 -13.04 8.90 -19.04
C ASP A 483 -11.75 9.68 -18.65
N ASP A 484 -10.60 9.34 -19.23
CA ASP A 484 -9.30 9.94 -18.94
C ASP A 484 -9.01 11.16 -19.83
N TYR A 485 -8.85 12.32 -19.19
CA TYR A 485 -8.54 13.59 -19.84
C TYR A 485 -7.27 13.54 -20.72
N ILE A 486 -6.23 12.82 -20.29
CA ILE A 486 -4.98 12.70 -21.04
C ILE A 486 -5.19 11.89 -22.32
N VAL A 487 -6.01 10.84 -22.26
CA VAL A 487 -6.37 10.04 -23.44
C VAL A 487 -7.05 10.90 -24.49
N HIS A 488 -8.02 11.73 -24.09
CA HIS A 488 -8.70 12.65 -25.00
C HIS A 488 -7.76 13.71 -25.61
N MET A 489 -6.79 14.22 -24.85
CA MET A 489 -5.76 15.12 -25.38
C MET A 489 -4.90 14.43 -26.44
N MET A 490 -4.46 13.20 -26.17
CA MET A 490 -3.65 12.43 -27.13
C MET A 490 -4.44 12.07 -28.40
N LEU A 491 -5.72 11.70 -28.25
CA LEU A 491 -6.61 11.42 -29.38
C LEU A 491 -6.84 12.65 -30.25
N LEU A 492 -7.01 13.83 -29.64
CA LEU A 492 -7.15 15.08 -30.38
C LEU A 492 -5.95 15.32 -31.30
N ASP A 493 -4.74 15.27 -30.73
CA ASP A 493 -3.50 15.48 -31.49
C ASP A 493 -3.38 14.47 -32.65
N MET A 494 -3.66 13.19 -32.40
CA MET A 494 -3.58 12.14 -33.42
C MET A 494 -4.67 12.28 -34.50
N TYR A 495 -5.90 12.66 -34.13
CA TYR A 495 -6.98 12.92 -35.10
C TYR A 495 -6.70 14.17 -35.94
N GLU A 496 -6.09 15.21 -35.37
CA GLU A 496 -5.64 16.39 -36.12
C GLU A 496 -4.50 16.06 -37.08
N GLU A 497 -3.52 15.27 -36.64
CA GLU A 497 -2.40 14.80 -37.50
C GLU A 497 -2.92 13.99 -38.69
N MET A 498 -3.91 13.12 -38.44
CA MET A 498 -4.61 12.44 -39.53
C MET A 498 -5.44 13.41 -40.37
N GLY A 499 -6.02 14.47 -39.81
CA GLY A 499 -7.03 15.30 -40.48
C GLY A 499 -8.43 14.68 -40.41
N GLU A 500 -8.71 13.90 -39.36
CA GLU A 500 -10.04 13.41 -38.98
C GLU A 500 -10.82 14.52 -38.26
N THR A 501 -11.22 15.55 -39.03
CA THR A 501 -11.77 16.80 -38.48
C THR A 501 -13.02 16.63 -37.61
N GLU A 502 -13.87 15.65 -37.94
CA GLU A 502 -15.08 15.38 -37.15
C GLU A 502 -14.73 14.76 -35.80
N LYS A 503 -13.77 13.82 -35.76
CA LYS A 503 -13.32 13.19 -34.52
C LYS A 503 -12.55 14.16 -33.64
N ALA A 504 -11.66 14.96 -34.22
CA ALA A 504 -10.96 16.02 -33.49
C ALA A 504 -11.95 17.03 -32.85
N ALA A 505 -13.01 17.41 -33.56
CA ALA A 505 -14.06 18.27 -33.01
C ALA A 505 -14.80 17.61 -31.83
N GLN A 506 -15.10 16.31 -31.92
CA GLN A 506 -15.70 15.54 -30.82
C GLN A 506 -14.80 15.51 -29.58
N GLN A 507 -13.49 15.29 -29.75
CA GLN A 507 -12.55 15.31 -28.63
C GLN A 507 -12.45 16.70 -27.99
N THR A 508 -12.46 17.75 -28.81
CA THR A 508 -12.45 19.15 -28.33
C THR A 508 -13.68 19.45 -27.48
N GLU A 509 -14.87 19.06 -27.96
CA GLU A 509 -16.13 19.24 -27.22
C GLU A 509 -16.12 18.50 -25.89
N TRP A 510 -15.65 17.25 -25.88
CA TRP A 510 -15.51 16.46 -24.65
C TRP A 510 -14.56 17.12 -23.66
N LEU A 511 -13.39 17.57 -24.10
CA LEU A 511 -12.39 18.24 -23.24
C LEU A 511 -12.92 19.54 -22.64
N GLU A 512 -13.73 20.30 -23.39
CA GLU A 512 -14.39 21.51 -22.88
C GLU A 512 -15.47 21.19 -21.85
N GLU A 513 -16.27 20.15 -22.07
CA GLU A 513 -17.29 19.69 -21.13
C GLU A 513 -16.65 19.16 -19.83
N TYR A 514 -15.62 18.33 -19.95
CA TYR A 514 -14.87 17.82 -18.81
C TYR A 514 -14.30 18.94 -17.94
N ARG A 515 -13.67 19.97 -18.55
CA ARG A 515 -13.14 21.13 -17.82
C ARG A 515 -14.23 21.89 -17.06
N LYS A 516 -15.43 22.04 -17.63
CA LYS A 516 -16.57 22.66 -16.94
C LYS A 516 -17.01 21.84 -15.74
N ILE A 517 -17.14 20.53 -15.88
CA ILE A 517 -17.53 19.64 -14.78
C ILE A 517 -16.54 19.76 -13.63
N VAL A 518 -15.23 19.65 -13.91
CA VAL A 518 -14.19 19.77 -12.88
C VAL A 518 -14.20 21.15 -12.22
N GLN A 519 -14.40 22.22 -12.98
CA GLN A 519 -14.50 23.57 -12.42
C GLN A 519 -15.73 23.71 -11.50
N GLU A 520 -16.91 23.21 -11.91
CA GLU A 520 -18.11 23.24 -11.09
C GLU A 520 -17.97 22.42 -9.81
N GLU A 521 -17.31 21.26 -9.87
CA GLU A 521 -17.03 20.45 -8.69
C GLU A 521 -16.08 21.14 -7.72
N GLN A 522 -15.03 21.80 -8.24
CA GLN A 522 -14.11 22.60 -7.42
C GLN A 522 -14.83 23.79 -6.77
N GLU A 523 -15.68 24.50 -7.51
CA GLU A 523 -16.48 25.62 -6.97
C GLU A 523 -17.47 25.13 -5.90
N ARG A 524 -18.14 23.97 -6.11
CA ARG A 524 -18.98 23.35 -5.08
C ARG A 524 -18.19 22.96 -3.85
N ALA A 525 -17.04 22.30 -4.02
CA ALA A 525 -16.18 21.91 -2.91
C ALA A 525 -15.68 23.14 -2.11
N MET A 526 -15.34 24.24 -2.80
CA MET A 526 -14.99 25.51 -2.15
C MET A 526 -16.18 26.12 -1.40
N MET A 527 -17.38 26.09 -1.98
CA MET A 527 -18.60 26.57 -1.30
C MET A 527 -18.95 25.72 -0.07
N GLU A 528 -18.85 24.39 -0.17
CA GLU A 528 -19.07 23.48 0.97
C GLU A 528 -18.00 23.68 2.06
N ALA A 529 -16.74 23.89 1.69
CA ALA A 529 -15.67 24.22 2.62
C ALA A 529 -15.89 25.59 3.29
N ALA A 530 -16.36 26.59 2.54
CA ALA A 530 -16.69 27.91 3.06
C ALA A 530 -17.93 27.89 3.98
N GLU A 531 -18.93 27.07 3.68
CA GLU A 531 -20.10 26.86 4.54
C GLU A 531 -19.73 26.11 5.83
N GLN A 532 -18.78 25.17 5.75
CA GLN A 532 -18.21 24.51 6.93
C GLN A 532 -17.37 25.47 7.78
N ALA A 533 -16.55 26.33 7.17
CA ALA A 533 -15.79 27.36 7.88
C ALA A 533 -16.70 28.45 8.50
N GLY A 534 -17.72 28.89 7.76
CA GLY A 534 -18.69 29.89 8.22
C GLY A 534 -19.69 29.38 9.25
N SER A 535 -19.79 28.05 9.45
CA SER A 535 -20.59 27.45 10.54
C SER A 535 -19.78 27.19 11.82
N GLU A 536 -18.45 27.34 11.80
CA GLU A 536 -17.61 27.35 13.01
C GLU A 536 -17.43 28.76 13.60
N GLU A 537 -17.51 29.83 12.81
CA GLU A 537 -17.59 31.20 13.29
C GLU A 537 -19.06 31.64 13.51
N LEU A 538 -19.73 31.15 14.56
CA LEU A 538 -20.88 31.81 15.19
C LEU A 538 -21.30 31.07 16.48
N VAL A 539 -20.42 31.07 17.48
CA VAL A 539 -20.85 30.99 18.89
C VAL A 539 -20.36 32.25 19.59
N PRO A 540 -21.18 33.30 19.73
CA PRO A 540 -20.82 34.44 20.55
C PRO A 540 -20.82 33.97 22.01
N SER A 541 -19.64 34.00 22.63
CA SER A 541 -19.45 33.95 24.07
C SER A 541 -20.37 35.00 24.74
N GLN A 542 -21.43 34.53 25.41
CA GLN A 542 -22.14 35.36 26.38
C GLN A 542 -21.35 35.36 27.68
N ASN A 543 -20.39 36.29 27.81
CA ASN A 543 -19.96 36.88 29.09
C ASN A 543 -18.88 37.96 28.83
N ALA A 544 -19.29 39.24 28.77
CA ALA A 544 -18.56 40.42 29.29
C ALA A 544 -19.25 41.74 28.85
N PRO A 545 -19.09 42.86 29.59
CA PRO A 545 -20.15 43.84 29.83
C PRO A 545 -20.06 45.15 29.01
N GLU A 546 -21.19 45.85 29.04
CA GLU A 546 -21.56 47.21 28.62
C GLU A 546 -20.44 48.22 28.23
N ALA A 547 -20.63 48.86 27.06
CA ALA A 547 -20.38 50.29 26.87
C ALA A 547 -21.26 50.86 25.72
N SER A 548 -21.86 52.01 25.99
CA SER A 548 -22.93 52.73 25.26
C SER A 548 -22.47 53.44 23.94
N PRO A 549 -23.38 54.06 23.15
CA PRO A 549 -23.38 53.98 21.69
C PRO A 549 -22.70 55.14 20.93
N SER A 550 -22.36 54.85 19.68
CA SER A 550 -21.98 55.80 18.61
C SER A 550 -23.04 56.89 18.37
N PRO A 551 -22.67 57.97 17.66
CA PRO A 551 -23.65 58.60 16.80
C PRO A 551 -23.16 58.81 15.36
N THR A 552 -24.10 58.47 14.45
CA THR A 552 -24.45 59.19 13.21
C THR A 552 -23.51 59.17 11.99
N GLN A 553 -23.92 58.39 10.99
CA GLN A 553 -23.89 58.80 9.56
C GLN A 553 -24.97 59.93 9.33
N PRO A 554 -25.26 60.49 8.12
CA PRO A 554 -24.85 60.10 6.76
C PRO A 554 -24.73 61.22 5.69
N VAL A 555 -24.53 60.76 4.43
CA VAL A 555 -24.95 61.29 3.11
C VAL A 555 -24.03 62.25 2.33
N SER A 556 -23.73 61.78 1.12
CA SER A 556 -23.09 62.36 -0.09
C SER A 556 -23.88 63.53 -0.75
N PRO A 557 -23.64 63.88 -2.03
CA PRO A 557 -22.50 64.62 -2.61
C PRO A 557 -22.98 65.83 -3.47
N GLN A 558 -22.07 66.68 -3.96
CA GLN A 558 -22.02 67.24 -5.35
C GLN A 558 -21.23 68.56 -5.44
N GLU A 559 -20.45 68.65 -6.52
CA GLU A 559 -20.16 69.83 -7.37
C GLU A 559 -19.47 71.05 -6.70
N GLU A 560 -18.53 71.78 -7.30
CA GLU A 560 -18.11 71.93 -8.69
C GLU A 560 -16.76 72.71 -8.72
N ALA A 561 -15.95 72.42 -9.74
CA ALA A 561 -15.04 73.31 -10.46
C ALA A 561 -14.00 74.22 -9.74
N GLY A 562 -12.73 73.82 -9.88
CA GLY A 562 -11.75 74.56 -10.70
C GLY A 562 -10.44 74.98 -10.00
N PRO A 563 -9.36 75.26 -10.75
CA PRO A 563 -8.98 74.84 -12.11
C PRO A 563 -7.97 73.68 -12.16
#